data_AF-A0A971SNX5-F1
#
_entry.id   AF-A0A971SNX5-F1
#
_cell.length_a   1.000
_cell.length_b   1.000
_cell.length_c   1.000
_cell.angle_alpha   90.00
_cell.angle_beta   90.00
_cell.angle_gamma   90.00
#
_symmetry.space_group_name_H-M   'P 1'
#
loop_
_entity.id
_entity.type
_entity.pdbx_description
1 polymer ?
#
loop_
_entity_poly.entity_id
_entity_poly.type
_entity_poly.pdbx_seq_one_letter_code
_entity_poly.pdbx_strand_id
1 'polypeptide(L)' 'MVTAEGRVVYAGKKTAVIEASLFTENGELAAKGKGTFYLRPDTVG' A
#
# COMPACT_ATOMS: atom_id res chain seq x y z
N MET A 1 7.41 12.82 12.66
CA MET A 1 7.51 11.49 12.05
C MET A 1 6.11 11.03 11.66
N VAL A 2 5.97 10.22 10.61
CA VAL A 2 4.69 9.59 10.25
C VAL A 2 4.93 8.11 10.01
N THR A 3 4.01 7.27 10.47
CA THR A 3 4.04 5.82 10.24
C THR A 3 3.09 5.47 9.11
N ALA A 4 3.52 4.59 8.20
CA ALA A 4 2.71 4.13 7.09
C ALA A 4 2.40 2.64 7.25
N GLU A 5 1.12 2.28 7.22
CA GLU A 5 0.66 0.89 7.16
C GLU A 5 0.00 0.62 5.82
N GLY A 6 0.55 -0.32 5.06
CA GLY A 6 0.06 -0.71 3.74
C GLY A 6 -0.52 -2.12 3.73
N ARG A 7 -1.64 -2.31 3.04
CA ARG A 7 -2.24 -3.62 2.78
C ARG A 7 -2.43 -3.83 1.29
N VAL A 8 -1.94 -4.96 0.78
CA VAL A 8 -2.29 -5.43 -0.57
C VAL A 8 -3.75 -5.87 -0.54
N VAL A 9 -4.60 -5.18 -1.33
CA VAL A 9 -6.03 -5.49 -1.44
C VAL A 9 -6.36 -6.24 -2.73
N TYR A 10 -5.45 -6.20 -3.71
CA TYR A 10 -5.52 -7.00 -4.92
C TYR A 10 -4.10 -7.34 -5.40
N ALA A 11 -3.88 -8.60 -5.79
CA ALA A 11 -2.67 -9.06 -6.44
C ALA A 11 -3.04 -9.91 -7.66
N GLY A 12 -2.88 -9.34 -8.85
CA GLY A 12 -3.06 -10.00 -10.13
C GLY A 12 -1.74 -10.39 -10.77
N LYS A 13 -1.79 -10.89 -12.00
CA LYS A 13 -0.58 -11.30 -12.75
C LYS A 13 0.31 -10.14 -13.20
N LYS A 14 -0.28 -8.96 -13.45
CA LYS A 14 0.44 -7.78 -13.99
C LYS A 14 0.39 -6.58 -13.07
N THR A 15 -0.57 -6.52 -12.15
CA THR A 15 -0.76 -5.38 -11.26
C THR A 15 -1.12 -5.80 -9.85
N ALA A 16 -0.76 -4.96 -8.89
CA ALA A 16 -1.24 -5.03 -7.52
C ALA A 16 -1.85 -3.70 -7.09
N VAL A 17 -2.81 -3.75 -6.18
CA VAL A 17 -3.41 -2.57 -5.57
C VAL A 17 -3.13 -2.61 -4.08
N ILE A 18 -2.60 -1.50 -3.56
CA ILE A 18 -2.26 -1.33 -2.15
C ILE A 18 -3.07 -0.15 -1.62
N GLU A 19 -3.70 -0.35 -0.47
CA GLU A 19 -4.27 0.72 0.34
C GLU A 19 -3.32 1.02 1.49
N ALA A 20 -3.05 2.29 1.74
CA ALA A 20 -2.14 2.75 2.78
C ALA A 20 -2.85 3.74 3.71
N SER A 21 -2.58 3.62 5.00
CA SER A 21 -2.95 4.60 6.02
C SER A 21 -1.70 5.21 6.61
N LEU A 22 -1.69 6.54 6.73
CA LEU A 22 -0.63 7.29 7.41
C LEU A 22 -1.12 7.71 8.78
N PHE A 23 -0.30 7.49 9.79
CA PHE A 23 -0.59 7.85 11.18
C PHE A 23 0.44 8.85 11.69
N THR A 24 -0.02 9.83 12.48
CA THR A 24 0.85 10.74 13.22
C THR A 24 1.61 9.99 14.32
N GLU A 25 2.54 10.67 14.99
CA GLU A 25 3.26 10.09 16.15
C GLU A 25 2.31 9.70 17.30
N ASN A 26 1.15 10.36 17.40
CA ASN A 26 0.14 10.07 18.42
C ASN A 26 -0.82 8.94 18.02
N GLY A 27 -0.60 8.29 16.87
CA GLY A 27 -1.45 7.22 16.35
C GLY A 27 -2.73 7.72 15.66
N GLU A 28 -2.88 9.02 15.44
CA GLU A 28 -4.04 9.57 14.75
C GLU A 28 -3.91 9.37 13.24
N LEU A 29 -5.01 9.00 12.58
CA LEU A 29 -5.04 8.87 11.13
C LEU A 29 -4.85 10.24 10.47
N ALA A 30 -3.73 10.41 9.77
CA ALA A 30 -3.37 11.63 9.06
C ALA A 30 -3.84 11.63 7.60
N ALA A 31 -3.78 10.47 6.92
CA ALA A 31 -4.18 10.35 5.52
C ALA A 31 -4.45 8.90 5.11
N LYS A 32 -5.17 8.75 3.99
CA LYS A 32 -5.32 7.47 3.28
C LYS A 32 -4.91 7.62 1.83
N GLY A 33 -4.31 6.58 1.28
CA GLY A 33 -3.90 6.51 -0.11
C GLY A 33 -4.23 5.16 -0.73
N LYS A 34 -4.38 5.16 -2.05
CA LYS A 34 -4.54 3.94 -2.84
C LYS A 34 -3.63 4.03 -4.05
N GLY A 35 -2.80 3.02 -4.24
CA GLY A 35 -1.86 2.93 -5.36
C GLY A 35 -2.10 1.66 -6.16
N THR A 36 -2.03 1.80 -7.49
CA THR A 36 -1.96 0.67 -8.41
C THR A 36 -0.54 0.58 -8.96
N PHE A 37 0.06 -0.61 -8.86
CA PHE A 37 1.43 -0.86 -9.25
C PHE A 37 1.47 -1.90 -10.35
N TYR A 38 2.37 -1.75 -11.31
CA TYR A 38 2.73 -2.82 -12.24
C TYR A 38 3.73 -3.75 -11.56
N LEU A 39 3.43 -5.05 -11.58
CA LEU A 39 4.30 -6.08 -11.04
C LEU A 39 5.35 -6.46 -12.07
N ARG A 40 6.58 -6.64 -11.62
CA ARG A 40 7.62 -7.19 -12.48
C ARG A 40 7.38 -8.69 -12.65
N PRO A 41 7.81 -9.28 -13.79
CA PRO A 41 7.53 -10.69 -14.10
C PRO A 41 8.03 -11.68 -13.04
N ASP A 42 9.08 -11.32 -12.30
CA ASP A 42 9.72 -12.11 -11.24
C ASP A 42 9.10 -11.92 -9.84
N THR A 43 8.15 -10.99 -9.71
CA THR A 43 7.52 -10.67 -8.41
C THR A 43 6.38 -11.62 -8.06
N VAL A 44 5.88 -12.39 -9.04
CA VAL A 44 4.78 -13.34 -8.86
C VAL A 44 5.36 -14.75 -9.05
N GLY A 45 5.89 -15.32 -7.96
CA GLY A 45 6.30 -16.72 -7.88
C GLY A 45 5.11 -17.66 -7.76
#